data_AF-A0A1H6H562-F1
#
_entry.id   AF-A0A1H6H562-F1
#
_cell.length_a   1.000
_cell.length_b   1.000
_cell.length_c   1.000
_cell.angle_alpha   90.00
_cell.angle_beta   90.00
_cell.angle_gamma   90.00
#
_symmetry.space_group_name_H-M   'P 1'
#
loop_
_entity.id
_entity.type
_entity.pdbx_description
1 polymer ?
#
loop_
_entity_poly.entity_id
_entity_poly.type
_entity_poly.pdbx_seq_one_letter_code
_entity_poly.pdbx_strand_id
1 'polypeptide(L)'
;MDGVCRSAQRLENRGGLERVGSSKMSPSGSHDAMKAFEAKAANLIAATRSLDIPHILLVRRLTLADPEARKWASEKQLNVVFSVVLAKAAERLGLAALRRMREQGLIPLLPKDKTGQGEDFRVLSDVVTQLLGPPEMSEAEATRSAFRALIERDFPPTPARAARTQTPLREPPPLFAAQLGPAAERRTGRMLAALPATESETGPVAVVDFATFFDETLCAYAQKTLSMFRITGSSHGVRLPFLLAPEFGQAYREVLQRFVLPQMRATRHIQTLAQSTNWAEAGADRLIEIIQGSEVNNPVLHNWDSRWASFRTSKPVKGRKPTLKPEDNPWPLLREEATRCNFQPPGEDDIVLLKDVIRFEADVMAKCWRELGQLYAQEFVPSGRPDQGREGALRDGIIKWVAKMPDHVGEHMAIKAMFEFEKIDAAWLRKLLGSFGRTDSERRRVVPYLADFVAQLY
;
A
#
# COMPACT_ATOMS: atom_id res chain seq x y z
N MET A 1 -26.69 -13.65 -56.63
CA MET A 1 -27.33 -13.35 -55.34
C MET A 1 -26.44 -13.86 -54.23
N ASP A 2 -25.49 -13.14 -53.64
CA ASP A 2 -24.92 -11.78 -53.80
C ASP A 2 -23.51 -11.88 -53.17
N GLY A 3 -22.41 -11.51 -53.86
CA GLY A 3 -21.77 -10.20 -53.74
C GLY A 3 -20.97 -10.08 -52.42
N VAL A 4 -19.66 -9.82 -52.35
CA VAL A 4 -18.91 -8.75 -53.03
C VAL A 4 -17.38 -8.95 -52.85
N CYS A 5 -16.66 -8.81 -53.98
CA CYS A 5 -15.30 -8.28 -54.23
C CYS A 5 -14.24 -8.18 -53.11
N ARG A 6 -13.06 -8.80 -53.32
CA ARG A 6 -11.83 -8.21 -53.91
C ARG A 6 -11.32 -6.95 -53.21
N SER A 7 -10.12 -7.01 -52.64
CA SER A 7 -8.97 -6.11 -52.88
C SER A 7 -7.85 -6.31 -51.85
N ALA A 8 -6.65 -6.66 -52.31
CA ALA A 8 -5.34 -6.16 -51.83
C ALA A 8 -4.21 -7.18 -52.14
N GLN A 9 -3.92 -7.35 -53.43
CA GLN A 9 -2.69 -7.96 -53.91
C GLN A 9 -1.97 -6.88 -54.72
N ARG A 10 -1.11 -6.11 -54.05
CA ARG A 10 -0.17 -5.19 -54.69
C ARG A 10 0.83 -4.72 -53.63
N LEU A 11 2.03 -5.29 -53.65
CA LEU A 11 3.28 -4.62 -53.25
C LEU A 11 4.43 -5.61 -53.50
N GLU A 12 4.90 -5.63 -54.75
CA GLU A 12 6.26 -6.03 -55.08
C GLU A 12 6.87 -4.97 -56.00
N ASN A 13 8.18 -4.81 -55.84
CA ASN A 13 9.13 -4.06 -56.66
C ASN A 13 9.27 -2.55 -56.45
N ARG A 14 10.19 -2.21 -55.54
CA ARG A 14 11.34 -1.35 -55.89
C ARG A 14 12.58 -1.76 -55.10
N GLY A 15 13.54 -2.34 -55.82
CA GLY A 15 14.90 -2.57 -55.33
C GLY A 15 15.75 -1.30 -55.40
N GLY A 16 16.71 -1.20 -54.48
CA GLY A 16 17.80 -0.23 -54.48
C GLY A 16 18.93 -0.78 -53.60
N LEU A 17 20.10 -0.94 -54.21
CA LEU A 17 21.29 -1.63 -53.70
C LEU A 17 21.94 -0.98 -52.46
N GLU A 18 22.48 -1.89 -51.64
CA GLU A 18 23.73 -1.86 -50.86
C GLU A 18 24.16 -0.59 -50.10
N ARG A 19 24.26 -0.72 -48.77
CA ARG A 19 25.46 -0.37 -48.01
C ARG A 19 25.60 -1.30 -46.80
N VAL A 20 26.64 -2.12 -46.84
CA VAL A 20 27.20 -2.84 -45.68
C VAL A 20 27.78 -1.79 -44.73
N GLY A 21 27.24 -1.69 -43.52
CA GLY A 21 27.72 -0.82 -42.47
C GLY A 21 27.28 -1.36 -41.11
N SER A 22 28.25 -1.82 -40.32
CA SER A 22 28.11 -2.37 -38.96
C SER A 22 27.00 -1.72 -38.14
N SER A 23 25.93 -2.48 -37.89
CA SER A 23 24.84 -2.05 -37.03
C SER A 23 25.23 -2.22 -35.57
N LYS A 24 25.54 -1.10 -34.91
CA LYS A 24 25.48 -0.98 -33.46
C LYS A 24 24.03 -1.24 -33.03
N MET A 25 23.83 -2.16 -32.09
CA MET A 25 22.53 -2.41 -31.45
C MET A 25 21.96 -1.11 -30.87
N SER A 26 20.92 -0.58 -31.51
CA SER A 26 20.11 0.53 -31.00
C SER A 26 19.10 0.02 -29.95
N PRO A 27 18.84 0.77 -28.87
CA PRO A 27 17.92 0.38 -27.79
C PRO A 27 16.42 0.52 -28.14
N SER A 28 16.06 0.76 -29.41
CA SER A 28 14.67 0.99 -29.85
C SER A 28 13.78 -0.26 -29.86
N GLY A 29 14.36 -1.46 -29.92
CA GLY A 29 13.57 -2.71 -30.03
C GLY A 29 12.74 -3.06 -28.79
N SER A 30 13.14 -2.62 -27.59
CA SER A 30 12.44 -2.97 -26.35
C SER A 30 11.08 -2.27 -26.21
N HIS A 31 10.95 -1.06 -26.74
CA HIS A 31 9.73 -0.26 -26.62
C HIS A 31 8.66 -0.72 -27.60
N ASP A 32 9.06 -1.10 -28.82
CA ASP A 32 8.13 -1.63 -29.82
C ASP A 32 7.63 -3.03 -29.46
N ALA A 33 8.49 -3.85 -28.84
CA ALA A 33 8.09 -5.14 -28.28
C ALA A 33 7.05 -5.00 -27.15
N MET A 34 7.20 -3.99 -26.28
CA MET A 34 6.23 -3.71 -25.22
C MET A 34 4.88 -3.28 -25.77
N LYS A 35 4.86 -2.38 -26.76
CA LYS A 35 3.61 -1.96 -27.42
C LYS A 35 2.90 -3.12 -28.12
N ALA A 36 3.66 -4.00 -28.78
CA ALA A 36 3.10 -5.19 -29.42
C ALA A 36 2.51 -6.17 -28.38
N PHE A 37 3.16 -6.33 -27.23
CA PHE A 37 2.64 -7.09 -26.10
C PHE A 37 1.33 -6.51 -25.57
N GLU A 38 1.29 -5.20 -25.29
CA GLU A 38 0.10 -4.52 -24.78
C GLU A 38 -1.09 -4.65 -25.73
N ALA A 39 -0.88 -4.45 -27.03
CA ALA A 39 -1.93 -4.58 -28.03
C ALA A 39 -2.49 -6.02 -28.11
N LYS A 40 -1.61 -7.03 -28.09
CA LYS A 40 -2.04 -8.44 -28.11
C LYS A 40 -2.70 -8.88 -26.79
N ALA A 41 -2.19 -8.41 -25.65
CA ALA A 41 -2.81 -8.64 -24.35
C ALA A 41 -4.21 -8.01 -24.28
N ALA A 42 -4.38 -6.79 -24.79
CA ALA A 42 -5.69 -6.14 -24.86
C ALA A 42 -6.68 -6.93 -25.73
N ASN A 43 -6.23 -7.45 -26.88
CA ASN A 43 -7.06 -8.30 -27.75
C ASN A 43 -7.43 -9.62 -27.07
N LEU A 44 -6.49 -10.25 -26.35
CA LEU A 44 -6.74 -11.47 -25.60
C LEU A 44 -7.75 -11.25 -24.47
N ILE A 45 -7.65 -10.13 -23.75
CA ILE A 45 -8.61 -9.74 -22.71
C ILE A 45 -10.00 -9.48 -23.33
N ALA A 46 -10.06 -8.78 -24.47
CA ALA A 46 -11.31 -8.51 -25.16
C ALA A 46 -12.00 -9.80 -25.63
N ALA A 47 -11.23 -10.74 -26.20
CA ALA A 47 -11.74 -12.03 -26.67
C ALA A 47 -12.22 -12.95 -25.54
N THR A 48 -11.60 -12.86 -24.36
CA THR A 48 -11.95 -13.69 -23.19
C THR A 48 -13.01 -13.07 -22.29
N ARG A 49 -13.39 -11.80 -22.52
CA ARG A 49 -14.29 -11.03 -21.65
C ARG A 49 -15.67 -11.67 -21.44
N SER A 50 -16.20 -12.35 -22.45
CA SER A 50 -17.54 -12.99 -22.40
C SER A 50 -17.49 -14.46 -21.95
N LEU A 51 -16.31 -15.06 -21.85
CA LEU A 51 -16.16 -16.48 -21.50
C LEU A 51 -16.42 -16.71 -20.01
N ASP A 52 -16.73 -17.97 -19.67
CA ASP A 52 -16.79 -18.47 -18.30
C ASP A 52 -15.40 -18.95 -17.82
N ILE A 53 -15.27 -19.23 -16.52
CA ILE A 53 -14.00 -19.63 -15.90
C ILE A 53 -13.42 -20.91 -16.55
N PRO A 54 -14.19 -22.01 -16.77
CA PRO A 54 -13.67 -23.19 -17.46
C PRO A 54 -13.10 -22.90 -18.85
N HIS A 55 -13.79 -22.09 -19.67
CA HIS A 55 -13.32 -21.77 -21.02
C HIS A 55 -12.08 -20.87 -20.98
N ILE A 56 -11.97 -19.94 -20.02
CA ILE A 56 -10.77 -19.12 -19.82
C ILE A 56 -9.56 -19.99 -19.46
N LEU A 57 -9.72 -20.98 -18.59
CA LEU A 57 -8.65 -21.93 -18.22
C LEU A 57 -8.19 -22.76 -19.43
N LEU A 58 -9.13 -23.20 -20.27
CA LEU A 58 -8.79 -23.89 -21.52
C LEU A 58 -8.01 -22.99 -22.49
N VAL A 59 -8.46 -21.74 -22.69
CA VAL A 59 -7.76 -20.75 -23.53
C VAL A 59 -6.37 -20.46 -22.98
N ARG A 60 -6.20 -20.39 -21.65
CA ARG A 60 -4.88 -20.27 -21.01
C ARG A 60 -3.96 -21.41 -21.41
N ARG A 61 -4.41 -22.66 -21.29
CA ARG A 61 -3.62 -23.84 -21.64
C ARG A 61 -3.21 -23.83 -23.12
N LEU A 62 -4.15 -23.55 -24.02
CA LEU A 62 -3.87 -23.46 -25.45
C LEU A 62 -2.87 -22.35 -25.76
N THR A 63 -3.03 -21.18 -25.13
CA THR A 63 -2.14 -20.03 -25.33
C THR A 63 -0.73 -20.29 -24.79
N LEU A 64 -0.58 -20.99 -23.67
CA LEU A 64 0.74 -21.34 -23.11
C LEU A 64 1.45 -22.43 -23.92
N ALA A 65 0.69 -23.30 -24.59
CA ALA A 65 1.21 -24.33 -25.50
C ALA A 65 1.53 -23.78 -26.90
N ASP A 66 0.92 -22.68 -27.31
CA ASP A 66 1.09 -22.09 -28.64
C ASP A 66 2.49 -21.45 -28.81
N PRO A 67 3.31 -21.92 -29.76
CA PRO A 67 4.61 -21.33 -30.03
C PRO A 67 4.52 -19.89 -30.57
N GLU A 68 3.42 -19.51 -31.24
CA GLU A 68 3.23 -18.12 -31.70
C GLU A 68 3.01 -17.17 -30.54
N ALA A 69 2.30 -17.60 -29.49
CA ALA A 69 2.13 -16.83 -28.26
C ALA A 69 3.47 -16.52 -27.58
N ARG A 70 4.38 -17.49 -27.56
CA ARG A 70 5.71 -17.37 -26.94
C ARG A 70 6.65 -16.40 -27.67
N LYS A 71 6.37 -16.07 -28.94
CA LYS A 71 7.18 -15.09 -29.68
C LYS A 71 7.00 -13.66 -29.17
N TRP A 72 5.87 -13.34 -28.56
CA TRP A 72 5.55 -11.96 -28.14
C TRP A 72 5.31 -11.81 -26.64
N ALA A 73 5.15 -12.90 -25.89
CA ALA A 73 5.03 -12.86 -24.44
C ALA A 73 5.79 -14.01 -23.77
N SER A 74 6.43 -13.71 -22.65
CA SER A 74 6.93 -14.74 -21.74
C SER A 74 5.78 -15.45 -21.01
N GLU A 75 6.02 -16.68 -20.57
CA GLU A 75 5.06 -17.44 -19.76
C GLU A 75 4.61 -16.68 -18.50
N LYS A 76 5.53 -15.95 -17.85
CA LYS A 76 5.22 -15.11 -16.68
C LYS A 76 4.23 -13.99 -17.04
N GLN A 77 4.44 -13.31 -18.17
CA GLN A 77 3.54 -12.25 -18.64
C GLN A 77 2.15 -12.80 -18.98
N LEU A 78 2.08 -13.94 -19.67
CA LEU A 78 0.80 -14.58 -19.99
C LEU A 78 0.06 -15.02 -18.71
N ASN A 79 0.77 -15.58 -17.73
CA ASN A 79 0.18 -15.94 -16.45
C ASN A 79 -0.44 -14.72 -15.73
N VAL A 80 0.23 -13.56 -15.74
CA VAL A 80 -0.32 -12.33 -15.16
C VAL A 80 -1.59 -11.90 -15.90
N VAL A 81 -1.59 -11.90 -17.24
CA VAL A 81 -2.77 -11.55 -18.05
C VAL A 81 -3.95 -12.47 -17.72
N PHE A 82 -3.73 -13.78 -17.68
CA PHE A 82 -4.79 -14.74 -17.35
C PHE A 82 -5.27 -14.65 -15.91
N SER A 83 -4.40 -14.33 -14.93
CA SER A 83 -4.84 -14.07 -13.56
C SER A 83 -5.81 -12.89 -13.48
N VAL A 84 -5.56 -11.80 -14.22
CA VAL A 84 -6.46 -10.65 -14.27
C VAL A 84 -7.79 -11.01 -14.95
N VAL A 85 -7.75 -11.74 -16.06
CA VAL A 85 -8.95 -12.20 -16.78
C VAL A 85 -9.79 -13.12 -15.88
N LEU A 86 -9.16 -14.08 -15.20
CA LEU A 86 -9.82 -14.98 -14.26
C LEU A 86 -10.42 -14.24 -13.07
N ALA A 87 -9.71 -13.25 -12.51
CA ALA A 87 -10.23 -12.43 -11.41
C ALA A 87 -11.50 -11.69 -11.84
N LYS A 88 -11.52 -11.09 -13.03
CA LYS A 88 -12.72 -10.43 -13.56
C LYS A 88 -13.87 -11.39 -13.88
N ALA A 89 -13.57 -12.60 -14.34
CA ALA A 89 -14.60 -13.63 -14.52
C ALA A 89 -15.17 -14.12 -13.18
N ALA A 90 -14.33 -14.25 -12.15
CA ALA A 90 -14.75 -14.61 -10.80
C ALA A 90 -15.59 -13.50 -10.13
N GLU A 91 -15.22 -12.22 -10.31
CA GLU A 91 -16.04 -11.08 -9.87
C GLU A 91 -17.42 -11.09 -10.54
N ARG A 92 -17.50 -11.38 -11.84
CA ARG A 92 -18.78 -11.49 -12.59
C ARG A 92 -19.68 -12.62 -12.08
N LEU A 93 -19.10 -13.72 -11.58
CA LEU A 93 -19.86 -14.81 -10.97
C LEU A 93 -20.52 -14.37 -9.65
N GLY A 94 -19.97 -13.35 -9.00
CA GLY A 94 -20.43 -12.82 -7.72
C GLY A 94 -19.77 -13.53 -6.53
N LEU A 95 -19.38 -12.74 -5.51
CA LEU A 95 -18.63 -13.23 -4.34
C LEU A 95 -19.39 -14.32 -3.56
N ALA A 96 -20.72 -14.23 -3.47
CA ALA A 96 -21.53 -15.23 -2.76
C ALA A 96 -21.51 -16.61 -3.46
N ALA A 97 -21.65 -16.63 -4.78
CA ALA A 97 -21.55 -17.85 -5.56
C ALA A 97 -20.12 -18.42 -5.51
N LEU A 98 -19.11 -17.55 -5.57
CA LEU A 98 -17.70 -17.95 -5.49
C LEU A 98 -17.36 -18.58 -4.13
N ARG A 99 -17.88 -18.06 -3.01
CA ARG A 99 -17.74 -18.67 -1.67
C ARG A 99 -18.34 -20.08 -1.63
N ARG A 100 -19.57 -20.24 -2.13
CA ARG A 100 -20.23 -21.56 -2.21
C ARG A 100 -19.43 -22.54 -3.07
N MET A 101 -18.86 -22.08 -4.19
CA MET A 101 -18.02 -22.94 -5.04
C MET A 101 -16.68 -23.28 -4.37
N ARG A 102 -16.12 -22.37 -3.56
CA ARG A 102 -14.91 -22.64 -2.76
C ARG A 102 -15.14 -23.74 -1.73
N GLU A 103 -16.29 -23.75 -1.07
CA GLU A 103 -16.71 -24.83 -0.15
C GLU A 103 -16.82 -26.19 -0.86
N GLN A 104 -17.19 -26.17 -2.15
CA GLN A 104 -17.22 -27.37 -3.01
C GLN A 104 -15.85 -27.70 -3.63
N GLY A 105 -14.77 -27.06 -3.17
CA GLY A 105 -13.41 -27.31 -3.64
C GLY A 105 -13.14 -26.79 -5.06
N LEU A 106 -13.91 -25.80 -5.55
CA LEU A 106 -13.77 -25.18 -6.88
C LEU A 106 -13.90 -26.15 -8.08
N ILE A 107 -14.18 -27.43 -7.85
CA ILE A 107 -14.31 -28.48 -8.86
C ILE A 107 -15.31 -28.09 -9.98
N PRO A 108 -16.47 -27.46 -9.68
CA PRO A 108 -17.43 -27.09 -10.73
C PRO A 108 -16.92 -26.04 -11.72
N LEU A 109 -15.88 -25.29 -11.36
CA LEU A 109 -15.28 -24.22 -12.16
C LEU A 109 -14.09 -24.70 -13.00
N LEU A 110 -13.68 -25.96 -12.84
CA LEU A 110 -12.60 -26.54 -13.63
C LEU A 110 -13.11 -27.06 -14.97
N PRO A 111 -12.27 -27.06 -16.03
CA PRO A 111 -12.58 -27.75 -17.26
C PRO A 111 -12.91 -29.23 -17.00
N LYS A 112 -13.84 -29.80 -17.79
CA LYS A 112 -14.22 -31.22 -17.69
C LYS A 112 -13.09 -32.17 -18.10
N ASP A 113 -12.09 -31.65 -18.81
CA ASP A 113 -10.90 -32.38 -19.19
C ASP A 113 -9.96 -32.55 -17.98
N LYS A 114 -9.43 -33.76 -17.80
CA LYS A 114 -8.51 -34.09 -16.71
C LYS A 114 -7.08 -33.61 -16.96
N THR A 115 -6.73 -33.29 -18.21
CA THR A 115 -5.37 -32.87 -18.52
C THR A 115 -5.11 -31.47 -17.94
N GLY A 116 -3.98 -31.26 -17.26
CA GLY A 116 -3.62 -29.96 -16.67
C GLY A 116 -4.48 -29.48 -15.48
N GLN A 117 -5.42 -30.29 -15.00
CA GLN A 117 -6.39 -29.89 -13.97
C GLN A 117 -5.73 -29.41 -12.66
N GLY A 118 -4.58 -29.96 -12.27
CA GLY A 118 -3.86 -29.54 -11.07
C GLY A 118 -3.30 -28.11 -11.15
N GLU A 119 -2.76 -27.72 -12.31
CA GLU A 119 -2.27 -26.36 -12.54
C GLU A 119 -3.44 -25.37 -12.65
N ASP A 120 -4.52 -25.76 -13.32
CA ASP A 120 -5.73 -24.94 -13.42
C ASP A 120 -6.36 -24.70 -12.05
N PHE A 121 -6.41 -25.75 -11.21
CA PHE A 121 -6.85 -25.64 -9.83
C PHE A 121 -5.96 -24.71 -9.00
N ARG A 122 -4.63 -24.82 -9.13
CA ARG A 122 -3.70 -23.94 -8.41
C ARG A 122 -3.93 -22.47 -8.76
N VAL A 123 -3.97 -22.15 -10.06
CA VAL A 123 -4.16 -20.78 -10.55
C VAL A 123 -5.52 -20.23 -10.12
N LEU A 124 -6.59 -21.02 -10.23
CA LEU A 124 -7.92 -20.61 -9.79
C LEU A 124 -7.96 -20.40 -8.27
N SER A 125 -7.34 -21.28 -7.49
CA SER A 125 -7.25 -21.16 -6.03
C SER A 125 -6.52 -19.88 -5.60
N ASP A 126 -5.41 -19.54 -6.28
CA ASP A 126 -4.65 -18.32 -6.01
C ASP A 126 -5.52 -17.08 -6.27
N VAL A 127 -6.22 -17.02 -7.41
CA VAL A 127 -7.13 -15.91 -7.76
C VAL A 127 -8.29 -15.81 -6.76
N VAL A 128 -8.93 -16.93 -6.41
CA VAL A 128 -10.03 -16.94 -5.43
C VAL A 128 -9.56 -16.50 -4.05
N THR A 129 -8.34 -16.89 -3.65
CA THR A 129 -7.75 -16.48 -2.37
C THR A 129 -7.42 -14.99 -2.34
N GLN A 130 -7.01 -14.40 -3.47
CA GLN A 130 -6.82 -12.95 -3.56
C GLN A 130 -8.14 -12.18 -3.42
N LEU A 131 -9.23 -12.71 -3.98
CA LEU A 131 -10.55 -12.04 -3.95
C LEU A 131 -11.32 -12.23 -2.64
N LEU A 132 -11.28 -13.44 -2.07
CA LEU A 132 -12.06 -13.79 -0.87
C LEU A 132 -11.23 -13.82 0.41
N GLY A 133 -9.92 -13.61 0.30
CA GLY A 133 -8.98 -13.84 1.40
C GLY A 133 -8.64 -15.34 1.59
N PRO A 134 -7.73 -15.65 2.53
CA PRO A 134 -7.42 -17.02 2.92
C PRO A 134 -8.72 -17.74 3.34
N PRO A 135 -8.79 -19.08 3.16
CA PRO A 135 -9.97 -19.81 3.61
C PRO A 135 -10.10 -19.59 5.11
N GLU A 136 -11.32 -19.28 5.58
CA GLU A 136 -11.63 -19.29 7.01
C GLU A 136 -11.49 -20.72 7.49
N MET A 137 -10.26 -21.12 7.81
CA MET A 137 -10.04 -22.36 8.53
C MET A 137 -10.70 -22.17 9.88
N SER A 138 -11.65 -23.04 10.20
CA SER A 138 -12.16 -23.08 11.57
C SER A 138 -10.96 -23.26 12.50
N GLU A 139 -10.96 -22.64 13.68
CA GLU A 139 -9.85 -22.76 14.63
C GLU A 139 -9.49 -24.23 14.89
N ALA A 140 -10.47 -25.14 14.83
CA ALA A 140 -10.26 -26.56 14.97
C ALA A 140 -9.45 -27.18 13.82
N GLU A 141 -9.64 -26.73 12.58
CA GLU A 141 -8.85 -27.20 11.42
C GLU A 141 -7.46 -26.57 11.37
N ALA A 142 -7.34 -25.28 11.72
CA ALA A 142 -6.05 -24.63 11.86
C ALA A 142 -5.19 -25.33 12.93
N THR A 143 -5.80 -25.69 14.06
CA THR A 143 -5.14 -26.43 15.15
C THR A 143 -4.76 -27.85 14.72
N ARG A 144 -5.64 -28.56 14.00
CA ARG A 144 -5.36 -29.92 13.49
C ARG A 144 -4.24 -29.94 12.45
N SER A 145 -4.20 -28.96 11.55
CA SER A 145 -3.13 -28.83 10.55
C SER A 145 -1.80 -28.44 11.20
N ALA A 146 -1.80 -27.53 12.18
CA ALA A 146 -0.61 -27.19 12.95
C ALA A 146 -0.10 -28.39 13.76
N PHE A 147 -1.00 -29.19 14.34
CA PHE A 147 -0.67 -30.39 15.08
C PHE A 147 -0.12 -31.50 14.17
N ARG A 148 -0.70 -31.70 12.98
CA ARG A 148 -0.14 -32.61 11.97
C ARG A 148 1.24 -32.17 11.49
N ALA A 149 1.44 -30.89 11.24
CA ALA A 149 2.73 -30.36 10.84
C ALA A 149 3.81 -30.51 11.94
N LEU A 150 3.41 -30.55 13.21
CA LEU A 150 4.29 -30.88 14.34
C LEU A 150 4.62 -32.37 14.43
N ILE A 151 3.68 -33.25 14.07
CA ILE A 151 3.88 -34.70 14.07
C ILE A 151 4.72 -35.16 12.87
N GLU A 152 4.51 -34.58 11.69
CA GLU A 152 5.27 -34.90 10.46
C GLU A 152 6.67 -34.30 10.45
N ARG A 153 6.99 -33.42 11.42
CA ARG A 153 8.34 -32.90 11.59
C ARG A 153 9.15 -33.92 12.38
N ASP A 154 9.78 -34.84 11.66
CA ASP A 154 10.77 -35.78 12.19
C ASP A 154 11.78 -35.04 13.09
N PHE A 155 11.69 -35.28 14.39
CA PHE A 155 12.67 -34.79 15.35
C PHE A 155 13.98 -35.54 15.10
N PRO A 156 15.10 -34.86 14.81
CA PRO A 156 16.39 -35.52 14.72
C PRO A 156 16.74 -36.16 16.07
N PRO A 157 17.40 -37.33 16.08
CA PRO A 157 17.81 -37.99 17.31
C PRO A 157 18.72 -37.07 18.12
N THR A 158 18.44 -37.00 19.42
CA THR A 158 19.15 -36.18 20.40
C THR A 158 20.65 -36.51 20.37
N PRO A 159 21.57 -35.52 20.23
CA PRO A 159 22.99 -35.82 20.30
C PRO A 159 23.36 -36.35 21.69
N ALA A 160 24.19 -37.39 21.70
CA ALA A 160 24.67 -38.07 22.90
C ALA A 160 25.25 -37.08 23.92
N ARG A 161 24.76 -37.20 25.15
CA ARG A 161 25.09 -36.37 26.32
C ARG A 161 26.56 -36.57 26.70
N ALA A 162 27.43 -35.65 26.30
CA ALA A 162 28.79 -35.59 26.82
C ALA A 162 28.75 -35.26 28.32
N ALA A 163 29.35 -36.13 29.12
CA ALA A 163 29.43 -36.00 30.57
C ALA A 163 30.21 -34.72 30.95
N ARG A 164 29.50 -33.73 31.50
CA ARG A 164 30.09 -32.53 32.07
C ARG A 164 30.33 -32.77 33.57
N THR A 165 31.60 -32.67 33.94
CA THR A 165 32.11 -32.78 35.31
C THR A 165 31.39 -31.80 36.24
N GLN A 166 30.80 -32.32 37.32
CA GLN A 166 30.11 -31.54 38.35
C GLN A 166 31.11 -30.76 39.20
N THR A 167 30.87 -29.47 39.40
CA THR A 167 31.40 -28.69 40.51
C THR A 167 30.43 -28.79 41.70
N PRO A 168 30.92 -28.87 42.95
CA PRO A 168 30.07 -29.15 44.11
C PRO A 168 29.16 -27.97 44.47
N LEU A 169 27.91 -28.32 44.79
CA LEU A 169 26.86 -27.42 45.29
C LEU A 169 27.29 -26.67 46.55
N ARG A 170 27.09 -25.35 46.56
CA ARG A 170 26.87 -24.59 47.79
C ARG A 170 25.37 -24.40 47.98
N GLU A 171 24.85 -24.90 49.08
CA GLU A 171 23.48 -24.67 49.54
C GLU A 171 23.27 -23.20 49.92
N PRO A 172 22.15 -22.57 49.52
CA PRO A 172 21.69 -21.34 50.15
C PRO A 172 20.80 -21.65 51.38
N PRO A 173 20.86 -20.81 52.44
CA PRO A 173 20.11 -21.04 53.67
C PRO A 173 18.61 -20.76 53.51
N PRO A 174 17.73 -21.44 54.27
CA PRO A 174 16.28 -21.33 54.13
C PRO A 174 15.75 -20.29 55.11
N LEU A 175 15.40 -19.08 54.69
CA LEU A 175 14.76 -18.13 55.60
C LEU A 175 13.73 -17.22 54.89
N PHE A 176 12.48 -17.45 55.33
CA PHE A 176 11.29 -16.58 55.32
C PHE A 176 10.37 -16.55 54.10
N ALA A 177 9.38 -17.45 54.19
CA ALA A 177 7.99 -17.12 53.92
C ALA A 177 7.48 -16.03 54.90
N ALA A 178 6.43 -15.31 54.48
CA ALA A 178 5.84 -14.09 55.04
C ALA A 178 6.65 -12.82 54.66
N GLN A 179 6.11 -11.86 53.92
CA GLN A 179 4.89 -11.13 54.25
C GLN A 179 4.44 -10.36 52.99
N LEU A 180 3.27 -10.72 52.45
CA LEU A 180 2.59 -9.98 51.38
C LEU A 180 1.98 -8.70 51.98
N GLY A 181 2.36 -7.55 51.43
CA GLY A 181 1.67 -6.27 51.61
C GLY A 181 1.40 -5.64 50.23
N PRO A 182 0.19 -5.11 49.95
CA PRO A 182 -0.17 -4.64 48.63
C PRO A 182 0.11 -3.14 48.51
N ALA A 183 1.23 -2.73 47.91
CA ALA A 183 1.45 -1.34 47.53
C ALA A 183 2.67 -1.17 46.62
N ALA A 184 2.50 -1.33 45.30
CA ALA A 184 3.30 -0.64 44.27
C ALA A 184 2.75 -0.91 42.85
N GLU A 185 1.44 -0.77 42.67
CA GLU A 185 0.83 -0.82 41.34
C GLU A 185 0.55 0.60 40.85
N ARG A 186 1.60 1.41 40.67
CA ARG A 186 1.48 2.72 40.01
C ARG A 186 2.74 3.05 39.22
N ARG A 187 2.51 3.36 37.93
CA ARG A 187 3.41 3.97 36.92
C ARG A 187 4.12 3.00 35.97
N THR A 188 3.36 2.37 35.07
CA THR A 188 3.78 2.14 33.67
C THR A 188 2.64 1.78 32.70
N GLY A 189 1.37 1.97 33.07
CA GLY A 189 0.21 1.54 32.27
C GLY A 189 -0.73 2.64 31.76
N ARG A 190 -0.28 3.90 31.64
CA ARG A 190 -1.21 5.02 31.37
C ARG A 190 -0.82 6.02 30.28
N MET A 191 -0.13 5.58 29.21
CA MET A 191 0.09 6.43 28.03
C MET A 191 -0.32 5.81 26.68
N LEU A 192 -1.08 4.71 26.67
CA LEU A 192 -1.63 4.13 25.43
C LEU A 192 -3.16 3.95 25.43
N ALA A 193 -3.86 4.56 26.40
CA ALA A 193 -5.32 4.54 26.48
C ALA A 193 -5.84 5.93 26.88
N ALA A 194 -5.80 6.85 25.92
CA ALA A 194 -6.58 8.09 25.91
C ALA A 194 -6.55 8.69 24.50
N LEU A 195 -7.05 7.95 23.51
CA LEU A 195 -7.76 8.62 22.44
C LEU A 195 -9.08 9.06 23.06
N PRO A 196 -9.47 10.35 23.02
CA PRO A 196 -10.84 10.67 23.33
C PRO A 196 -11.69 9.93 22.31
N ALA A 197 -12.46 8.96 22.78
CA ALA A 197 -13.72 8.65 22.14
C ALA A 197 -14.49 9.98 22.19
N THR A 198 -14.44 10.74 21.10
CA THR A 198 -15.42 11.80 20.88
C THR A 198 -16.75 11.08 20.77
N GLU A 199 -17.42 11.02 21.90
CA GLU A 199 -18.84 10.77 21.99
C GLU A 199 -19.50 11.58 20.88
N SER A 200 -20.19 10.86 20.00
CA SER A 200 -21.02 11.47 18.98
C SER A 200 -22.16 12.18 19.71
N GLU A 201 -21.96 13.44 20.06
CA GLU A 201 -23.04 14.34 20.45
C GLU A 201 -23.98 14.46 19.25
N THR A 202 -25.03 13.64 19.27
CA THR A 202 -26.20 13.76 18.42
C THR A 202 -27.00 14.98 18.85
N GLY A 203 -26.49 16.17 18.52
CA GLY A 203 -27.32 17.36 18.40
C GLY A 203 -28.26 17.24 17.20
N PRO A 204 -29.36 18.00 17.15
CA PRO A 204 -30.30 17.96 16.03
C PRO A 204 -29.56 18.28 14.74
N VAL A 205 -29.52 17.30 13.83
CA VAL A 205 -28.82 17.37 12.54
C VAL A 205 -29.49 18.47 11.72
N ALA A 206 -28.87 19.65 11.71
CA ALA A 206 -29.18 20.68 10.74
C ALA A 206 -29.11 20.03 9.35
N VAL A 207 -30.08 20.33 8.48
CA VAL A 207 -30.08 19.82 7.10
C VAL A 207 -28.80 20.34 6.42
N VAL A 208 -27.76 19.53 6.41
CA VAL A 208 -26.48 19.85 5.78
C VAL A 208 -26.66 19.59 4.30
N ASP A 209 -26.49 20.62 3.49
CA ASP A 209 -26.44 20.45 2.04
C ASP A 209 -25.29 19.49 1.69
N PHE A 210 -25.47 18.69 0.64
CA PHE A 210 -24.47 17.68 0.26
C PHE A 210 -23.07 18.28 0.10
N ALA A 211 -22.98 19.54 -0.36
CA ALA A 211 -21.72 20.20 -0.60
C ALA A 211 -20.93 20.37 0.71
N THR A 212 -21.55 20.92 1.76
CA THR A 212 -20.92 21.04 3.09
C THR A 212 -20.60 19.68 3.70
N PHE A 213 -21.54 18.73 3.60
CA PHE A 213 -21.35 17.37 4.11
C PHE A 213 -20.14 16.66 3.46
N PHE A 214 -20.03 16.76 2.13
CA PHE A 214 -18.94 16.16 1.36
C PHE A 214 -17.58 16.75 1.75
N ASP A 215 -17.52 18.09 1.85
CA ASP A 215 -16.29 18.79 2.19
C ASP A 215 -15.82 18.47 3.61
N GLU A 216 -16.73 18.54 4.58
CA GLU A 216 -16.43 18.26 5.98
C GLU A 216 -16.03 16.80 6.19
N THR A 217 -16.69 15.85 5.52
CA THR A 217 -16.34 14.44 5.61
C THR A 217 -14.93 14.16 5.08
N LEU A 218 -14.58 14.66 3.89
CA LEU A 218 -13.23 14.49 3.32
C LEU A 218 -12.16 15.20 4.15
N CYS A 219 -12.44 16.41 4.63
CA CYS A 219 -11.51 17.14 5.48
C CYS A 219 -11.28 16.43 6.82
N ALA A 220 -12.36 16.00 7.50
CA ALA A 220 -12.27 15.28 8.76
C ALA A 220 -11.54 13.95 8.59
N TYR A 221 -11.82 13.23 7.51
CA TYR A 221 -11.12 11.98 7.20
C TYR A 221 -9.63 12.21 6.96
N ALA A 222 -9.26 13.18 6.14
CA ALA A 222 -7.86 13.54 5.92
C ALA A 222 -7.15 13.98 7.22
N GLN A 223 -7.81 14.78 8.07
CA GLN A 223 -7.27 15.14 9.39
C GLN A 223 -7.03 13.92 10.26
N LYS A 224 -7.99 13.00 10.31
CA LYS A 224 -7.88 11.76 11.07
C LYS A 224 -6.68 10.96 10.57
N THR A 225 -6.48 10.87 9.26
CA THR A 225 -5.30 10.19 8.71
C THR A 225 -4.00 10.87 9.10
N LEU A 226 -3.89 12.20 8.87
CA LEU A 226 -2.68 12.97 9.20
C LEU A 226 -2.36 12.93 10.69
N SER A 227 -3.36 12.79 11.57
CA SER A 227 -3.13 12.69 13.02
C SER A 227 -2.27 11.48 13.42
N MET A 228 -2.24 10.41 12.61
CA MET A 228 -1.39 9.24 12.87
C MET A 228 0.11 9.53 12.67
N PHE A 229 0.45 10.56 11.90
CA PHE A 229 1.84 10.97 11.64
C PHE A 229 2.36 11.99 12.66
N ARG A 230 1.46 12.81 13.22
CA ARG A 230 1.84 13.91 14.12
C ARG A 230 2.72 13.45 15.26
N ILE A 231 3.82 14.15 15.50
CA ILE A 231 4.62 13.93 16.70
C ILE A 231 3.87 14.45 17.94
N THR A 232 4.06 13.79 19.08
CA THR A 232 3.51 14.25 20.36
C THR A 232 4.48 15.17 21.12
N GLY A 233 5.79 15.07 20.83
CA GLY A 233 6.85 15.85 21.47
C GLY A 233 7.15 17.20 20.80
N SER A 234 8.07 17.95 21.40
CA SER A 234 8.60 19.19 20.82
C SER A 234 9.53 18.88 19.64
N SER A 235 9.46 19.69 18.58
CA SER A 235 10.41 19.61 17.46
C SER A 235 11.80 20.18 17.80
N HIS A 236 11.95 20.82 18.97
CA HIS A 236 13.20 21.47 19.41
C HIS A 236 13.81 22.42 18.37
N GLY A 237 12.97 23.10 17.58
CA GLY A 237 13.38 24.06 16.54
C GLY A 237 13.75 23.42 15.19
N VAL A 238 13.82 22.09 15.10
CA VAL A 238 14.04 21.39 13.83
C VAL A 238 12.81 21.53 12.94
N ARG A 239 13.02 21.80 11.65
CA ARG A 239 11.93 21.80 10.67
C ARG A 239 11.50 20.38 10.38
N LEU A 240 10.25 20.08 10.70
CA LEU A 240 9.68 18.76 10.47
C LEU A 240 9.29 18.58 8.99
N PRO A 241 9.45 17.38 8.41
CA PRO A 241 8.73 17.04 7.19
C PRO A 241 7.23 17.28 7.37
N PHE A 242 6.56 17.80 6.33
CA PHE A 242 5.17 18.27 6.44
C PHE A 242 4.21 17.26 7.06
N LEU A 243 4.30 15.95 6.75
CA LEU A 243 3.39 14.95 7.34
C LEU A 243 3.51 14.86 8.87
N LEU A 244 4.69 15.14 9.44
CA LEU A 244 4.93 15.04 10.88
C LEU A 244 4.57 16.32 11.64
N ALA A 245 4.41 17.43 10.93
CA ALA A 245 4.07 18.72 11.51
C ALA A 245 2.60 18.75 11.99
N PRO A 246 2.34 19.05 13.28
CA PRO A 246 0.97 19.14 13.80
C PRO A 246 0.07 20.09 13.01
N GLU A 247 0.62 21.23 12.59
CA GLU A 247 -0.07 22.32 11.91
C GLU A 247 -0.37 22.01 10.45
N PHE A 248 0.38 21.09 9.83
CA PHE A 248 0.20 20.75 8.42
C PHE A 248 -1.21 20.24 8.13
N GLY A 249 -1.85 19.55 9.09
CA GLY A 249 -3.25 19.15 8.95
C GLY A 249 -4.14 20.34 8.62
N GLN A 250 -4.05 21.44 9.36
CA GLN A 250 -4.88 22.62 9.12
C GLN A 250 -4.59 23.25 7.75
N ALA A 251 -3.30 23.38 7.39
CA ALA A 251 -2.92 23.88 6.07
C ALA A 251 -3.46 22.99 4.93
N TYR A 252 -3.39 21.67 5.09
CA TYR A 252 -3.92 20.71 4.14
C TYR A 252 -5.45 20.82 4.01
N ARG A 253 -6.18 20.98 5.13
CA ARG A 253 -7.63 21.24 5.11
C ARG A 253 -7.97 22.49 4.30
N GLU A 254 -7.23 23.58 4.51
CA GLU A 254 -7.44 24.82 3.77
C GLU A 254 -7.18 24.64 2.26
N VAL A 255 -6.14 23.86 1.91
CA VAL A 255 -5.88 23.49 0.52
C VAL A 255 -7.05 22.71 -0.07
N LEU A 256 -7.60 21.74 0.66
CA LEU A 256 -8.73 20.96 0.21
C LEU A 256 -9.95 21.84 -0.05
N GLN A 257 -10.31 22.68 0.92
CA GLN A 257 -11.50 23.53 0.86
C GLN A 257 -11.41 24.60 -0.23
N ARG A 258 -10.23 25.18 -0.47
CA ARG A 258 -10.06 26.26 -1.47
C ARG A 258 -9.78 25.76 -2.87
N PHE A 259 -8.92 24.75 -3.01
CA PHE A 259 -8.38 24.38 -4.32
C PHE A 259 -8.88 23.04 -4.82
N VAL A 260 -9.17 22.06 -3.95
CA VAL A 260 -9.46 20.69 -4.39
C VAL A 260 -10.97 20.44 -4.51
N LEU A 261 -11.69 20.55 -3.40
CA LEU A 261 -13.07 20.15 -3.26
C LEU A 261 -14.06 20.96 -4.10
N PRO A 262 -13.94 22.30 -4.24
CA PRO A 262 -14.84 23.07 -5.10
C PRO A 262 -14.83 22.57 -6.55
N GLN A 263 -13.64 22.27 -7.09
CA GLN A 263 -13.50 21.78 -8.46
C GLN A 263 -14.04 20.36 -8.61
N MET A 264 -13.85 19.49 -7.61
CA MET A 264 -14.42 18.15 -7.64
C MET A 264 -15.96 18.19 -7.64
N ARG A 265 -16.57 19.00 -6.78
CA ARG A 265 -18.04 19.13 -6.68
C ARG A 265 -18.68 19.74 -7.92
N ALA A 266 -17.96 20.58 -8.66
CA ALA A 266 -18.43 21.14 -9.92
C ALA A 266 -18.60 20.07 -11.03
N THR A 267 -18.04 18.87 -10.86
CA THR A 267 -18.12 17.82 -11.87
C THR A 267 -19.46 17.10 -11.87
N ARG A 268 -19.92 16.73 -13.07
CA ARG A 268 -21.19 16.01 -13.26
C ARG A 268 -21.26 14.69 -12.48
N HIS A 269 -20.14 13.98 -12.35
CA HIS A 269 -20.09 12.71 -11.63
C HIS A 269 -20.37 12.88 -10.14
N ILE A 270 -19.78 13.90 -9.50
CA ILE A 270 -20.04 14.19 -8.09
C ILE A 270 -21.45 14.76 -7.88
N GLN A 271 -21.96 15.57 -8.80
CA GLN A 271 -23.36 16.03 -8.76
C GLN A 271 -24.37 14.88 -8.90
N THR A 272 -24.06 13.90 -9.76
CA THR A 272 -24.89 12.69 -9.91
C THR A 272 -24.84 11.85 -8.63
N LEU A 273 -23.65 11.69 -8.04
CA LEU A 273 -23.49 11.00 -6.75
C LEU A 273 -24.31 11.68 -5.64
N ALA A 274 -24.29 13.01 -5.58
CA ALA A 274 -25.08 13.82 -4.65
C ALA A 274 -26.60 13.52 -4.74
N GLN A 275 -27.12 13.37 -5.96
CA GLN A 275 -28.54 13.14 -6.23
C GLN A 275 -28.96 11.67 -6.09
N SER A 276 -28.02 10.73 -6.25
CA SER A 276 -28.29 9.29 -6.27
C SER A 276 -28.52 8.66 -4.90
N THR A 277 -28.12 9.33 -3.82
CA THR A 277 -28.05 8.76 -2.47
C THR A 277 -28.68 9.73 -1.48
N ASN A 278 -29.48 9.23 -0.53
CA ASN A 278 -29.97 10.04 0.58
C ASN A 278 -28.86 10.20 1.65
N TRP A 279 -28.07 11.25 1.52
CA TRP A 279 -26.90 11.48 2.38
C TRP A 279 -27.23 11.78 3.85
N ALA A 280 -28.46 12.22 4.12
CA ALA A 280 -28.92 12.39 5.50
C ALA A 280 -29.06 11.05 6.25
N GLU A 281 -29.41 9.97 5.53
CA GLU A 281 -29.53 8.62 6.09
C GLU A 281 -28.22 7.82 5.95
N ALA A 282 -27.55 7.96 4.82
CA ALA A 282 -26.32 7.20 4.54
C ALA A 282 -25.14 7.60 5.42
N GLY A 283 -25.05 8.89 5.78
CA GLY A 283 -24.01 9.42 6.66
C GLY A 283 -22.60 9.38 6.05
N ALA A 284 -21.63 9.84 6.86
CA ALA A 284 -20.22 9.98 6.47
C ALA A 284 -19.57 8.63 6.13
N ASP A 285 -19.92 7.58 6.88
CA ASP A 285 -19.34 6.24 6.71
C ASP A 285 -19.56 5.71 5.30
N ARG A 286 -20.74 5.95 4.69
CA ARG A 286 -21.01 5.55 3.31
C ARG A 286 -20.08 6.23 2.31
N LEU A 287 -19.76 7.50 2.50
CA LEU A 287 -18.81 8.20 1.62
C LEU A 287 -17.39 7.64 1.78
N ILE A 288 -16.99 7.32 3.02
CA ILE A 288 -15.70 6.69 3.30
C ILE A 288 -15.62 5.28 2.70
N GLU A 289 -16.70 4.49 2.79
CA GLU A 289 -16.79 3.18 2.13
C GLU A 289 -16.59 3.30 0.62
N ILE A 290 -17.19 4.31 -0.02
CA ILE A 290 -16.98 4.55 -1.45
C ILE A 290 -15.50 4.85 -1.71
N ILE A 291 -14.88 5.76 -0.93
CA ILE A 291 -13.46 6.12 -1.08
C ILE A 291 -12.53 4.92 -0.91
N GLN A 292 -12.79 4.07 0.08
CA GLN A 292 -11.99 2.87 0.38
C GLN A 292 -12.35 1.67 -0.51
N GLY A 293 -13.47 1.76 -1.24
CA GLY A 293 -13.94 0.69 -2.11
C GLY A 293 -12.99 0.45 -3.28
N SER A 294 -12.78 -0.83 -3.62
CA SER A 294 -11.98 -1.27 -4.76
C SER A 294 -12.71 -1.11 -6.12
N GLU A 295 -13.70 -0.21 -6.20
CA GLU A 295 -14.48 -0.01 -7.42
C GLU A 295 -13.64 0.63 -8.51
N VAL A 296 -13.60 -0.03 -9.68
CA VAL A 296 -12.80 0.40 -10.85
C VAL A 296 -13.19 1.80 -11.34
N ASN A 297 -14.43 2.23 -11.07
CA ASN A 297 -14.98 3.52 -11.50
C ASN A 297 -15.39 4.41 -10.31
N ASN A 298 -14.54 4.51 -9.30
CA ASN A 298 -14.79 5.37 -8.15
C ASN A 298 -14.81 6.87 -8.57
N PRO A 299 -15.98 7.54 -8.58
CA PRO A 299 -16.08 8.90 -9.06
C PRO A 299 -15.35 9.90 -8.14
N VAL A 300 -15.26 9.60 -6.83
CA VAL A 300 -14.56 10.46 -5.87
C VAL A 300 -13.06 10.41 -6.13
N LEU A 301 -12.49 9.21 -6.16
CA LEU A 301 -11.05 9.02 -6.37
C LEU A 301 -10.59 9.47 -7.76
N HIS A 302 -11.40 9.28 -8.80
CA HIS A 302 -11.07 9.75 -10.14
C HIS A 302 -10.93 11.29 -10.19
N ASN A 303 -11.92 12.02 -9.66
CA ASN A 303 -11.89 13.48 -9.62
C ASN A 303 -10.80 14.00 -8.67
N TRP A 304 -10.57 13.31 -7.56
CA TRP A 304 -9.49 13.59 -6.63
C TRP A 304 -8.11 13.51 -7.30
N ASP A 305 -7.84 12.40 -7.99
CA ASP A 305 -6.57 12.19 -8.69
C ASP A 305 -6.37 13.18 -9.83
N SER A 306 -7.42 13.42 -10.62
CA SER A 306 -7.38 14.42 -11.68
C SER A 306 -7.08 15.81 -11.13
N ARG A 307 -7.63 16.16 -9.97
CA ARG A 307 -7.39 17.48 -9.38
C ARG A 307 -5.97 17.61 -8.84
N TRP A 308 -5.47 16.63 -8.11
CA TRP A 308 -4.08 16.64 -7.64
C TRP A 308 -3.07 16.64 -8.80
N ALA A 309 -3.33 15.87 -9.86
CA ALA A 309 -2.49 15.88 -11.06
C ALA A 309 -2.44 17.25 -11.76
N SER A 310 -3.51 18.04 -11.65
CA SER A 310 -3.58 19.38 -12.25
C SER A 310 -2.63 20.41 -11.62
N PHE A 311 -2.11 20.14 -10.41
CA PHE A 311 -1.16 21.02 -9.73
C PHE A 311 0.30 20.83 -10.16
N ARG A 312 0.57 19.87 -11.06
CA ARG A 312 1.88 19.75 -11.71
C ARG A 312 2.05 20.88 -12.72
N THR A 313 3.15 21.61 -12.63
CA THR A 313 3.50 22.53 -13.72
C THR A 313 3.79 21.71 -14.98
N SER A 314 3.11 22.04 -16.08
CA SER A 314 3.36 21.37 -17.36
C SER A 314 4.81 21.61 -17.78
N LYS A 315 5.42 20.72 -18.58
CA LYS A 315 6.76 21.00 -19.10
C LYS A 315 6.72 22.29 -19.95
N PRO A 316 7.70 23.19 -19.83
CA PRO A 316 7.72 24.42 -20.60
C PRO A 316 7.70 24.09 -22.10
N VAL A 317 6.60 24.39 -22.77
CA VAL A 317 6.57 24.46 -24.23
C VAL A 317 7.33 25.72 -24.62
N LYS A 318 8.32 25.58 -25.52
CA LYS A 318 9.27 26.62 -25.96
C LYS A 318 8.70 28.04 -25.85
N GLY A 319 9.20 28.82 -24.88
CA GLY A 319 8.96 30.26 -24.77
C GLY A 319 7.88 30.70 -23.76
N ARG A 320 7.07 29.81 -23.20
CA ARG A 320 6.09 30.17 -22.15
C ARG A 320 6.40 29.42 -20.85
N LYS A 321 6.62 30.16 -19.76
CA LYS A 321 6.72 29.56 -18.43
C LYS A 321 5.35 28.92 -18.10
N PRO A 322 5.31 27.62 -17.85
CA PRO A 322 4.09 26.93 -17.46
C PRO A 322 3.79 27.36 -16.03
N THR A 323 2.81 28.24 -15.87
CA THR A 323 2.37 28.73 -14.58
C THR A 323 0.91 28.37 -14.40
N LEU A 324 0.59 27.70 -13.30
CA LEU A 324 -0.78 27.56 -12.81
C LEU A 324 -1.37 28.96 -12.64
N LYS A 325 -2.68 29.07 -12.87
CA LYS A 325 -3.38 30.32 -12.55
C LYS A 325 -3.20 30.61 -11.05
N PRO A 326 -2.96 31.87 -10.64
CA PRO A 326 -2.77 32.20 -9.23
C PRO A 326 -3.92 31.72 -8.35
N GLU A 327 -5.16 31.80 -8.84
CA GLU A 327 -6.37 31.32 -8.13
C GLU A 327 -6.42 29.80 -7.92
N ASP A 328 -5.68 29.02 -8.70
CA ASP A 328 -5.68 27.55 -8.69
C ASP A 328 -4.39 26.96 -8.11
N ASN A 329 -3.46 27.81 -7.66
CA ASN A 329 -2.14 27.39 -7.20
C ASN A 329 -2.09 27.23 -5.68
N PRO A 330 -2.01 26.00 -5.13
CA PRO A 330 -1.97 25.79 -3.67
C PRO A 330 -0.58 26.00 -3.06
N TRP A 331 0.48 26.05 -3.87
CA TRP A 331 1.87 26.06 -3.39
C TRP A 331 2.27 27.32 -2.60
N PRO A 332 1.77 28.54 -2.90
CA PRO A 332 2.00 29.72 -2.06
C PRO A 332 1.45 29.53 -0.64
N LEU A 333 0.20 29.06 -0.50
CA LEU A 333 -0.43 28.83 0.79
C LEU A 333 0.39 27.85 1.63
N LEU A 334 0.77 26.71 1.06
CA LEU A 334 1.57 25.69 1.76
C LEU A 334 2.93 26.22 2.21
N ARG A 335 3.59 27.08 1.42
CA ARG A 335 4.88 27.69 1.78
C ARG A 335 4.75 28.77 2.85
N GLU A 336 3.70 29.57 2.80
CA GLU A 336 3.40 30.59 3.81
C GLU A 336 3.13 29.92 5.16
N GLU A 337 2.28 28.89 5.17
CA GLU A 337 1.97 28.10 6.36
C GLU A 337 3.20 27.37 6.91
N ALA A 338 4.02 26.77 6.03
CA ALA A 338 5.26 26.13 6.42
C ALA A 338 6.27 27.09 7.06
N THR A 339 6.35 28.32 6.54
CA THR A 339 7.20 29.37 7.10
C THR A 339 6.66 29.82 8.46
N ARG A 340 5.35 30.02 8.57
CA ARG A 340 4.66 30.45 9.79
C ARG A 340 4.76 29.42 10.92
N CYS A 341 4.65 28.14 10.59
CA CYS A 341 4.64 27.03 11.54
C CYS A 341 5.95 26.24 11.62
N ASN A 342 7.01 26.70 10.94
CA ASN A 342 8.36 26.12 10.93
C ASN A 342 8.40 24.62 10.57
N PHE A 343 7.76 24.23 9.48
CA PHE A 343 7.91 22.90 8.88
C PHE A 343 8.46 22.98 7.45
N GLN A 344 8.89 21.86 6.90
CA GLN A 344 9.35 21.76 5.51
C GLN A 344 8.12 21.64 4.60
N PRO A 345 7.84 22.63 3.72
CA PRO A 345 6.66 22.59 2.88
C PRO A 345 6.73 21.44 1.86
N PRO A 346 5.59 20.82 1.50
CA PRO A 346 5.54 19.96 0.34
C PRO A 346 5.68 20.78 -0.96
N GLY A 347 6.20 20.14 -2.00
CA GLY A 347 6.30 20.65 -3.36
C GLY A 347 5.60 19.75 -4.39
N GLU A 348 5.92 19.95 -5.66
CA GLU A 348 5.29 19.22 -6.77
C GLU A 348 5.64 17.72 -6.78
N ASP A 349 6.84 17.38 -6.31
CA ASP A 349 7.28 15.98 -6.19
C ASP A 349 6.49 15.23 -5.11
N ASP A 350 5.94 15.95 -4.12
CA ASP A 350 5.14 15.41 -3.02
C ASP A 350 3.66 15.19 -3.38
N ILE A 351 3.23 15.51 -4.60
CA ILE A 351 1.82 15.38 -5.01
C ILE A 351 1.30 13.96 -4.79
N VAL A 352 2.14 12.93 -4.97
CA VAL A 352 1.73 11.53 -4.74
C VAL A 352 1.35 11.34 -3.27
N LEU A 353 2.24 11.73 -2.34
CA LEU A 353 1.96 11.70 -0.90
C LEU A 353 0.72 12.51 -0.51
N LEU A 354 0.60 13.74 -1.03
CA LEU A 354 -0.55 14.61 -0.74
C LEU A 354 -1.86 14.00 -1.23
N LYS A 355 -1.85 13.38 -2.39
CA LYS A 355 -3.02 12.72 -2.98
C LYS A 355 -3.38 11.45 -2.21
N ASP A 356 -2.42 10.73 -1.64
CA ASP A 356 -2.66 9.44 -1.01
C ASP A 356 -3.00 9.53 0.49
N VAL A 357 -3.09 10.74 1.06
CA VAL A 357 -3.60 10.98 2.43
C VAL A 357 -4.98 10.34 2.68
N ILE A 358 -5.89 10.34 1.70
CA ILE A 358 -7.19 9.68 1.85
C ILE A 358 -7.17 8.18 1.51
N ARG A 359 -6.01 7.64 1.12
CA ARG A 359 -5.82 6.24 0.74
C ARG A 359 -4.95 5.46 1.72
N PHE A 360 -4.33 6.13 2.68
CA PHE A 360 -3.53 5.42 3.66
C PHE A 360 -4.41 4.51 4.52
N GLU A 361 -4.06 3.24 4.53
CA GLU A 361 -4.72 2.23 5.34
C GLU A 361 -4.37 2.44 6.82
N ALA A 362 -5.33 2.94 7.60
CA ALA A 362 -5.17 3.21 9.02
C ALA A 362 -4.67 1.99 9.81
N ASP A 363 -5.17 0.79 9.45
CA ASP A 363 -4.77 -0.46 10.09
C ASP A 363 -3.32 -0.81 9.83
N VAL A 364 -2.81 -0.54 8.62
CA VAL A 364 -1.41 -0.80 8.26
C VAL A 364 -0.49 0.16 9.01
N MET A 365 -0.87 1.44 9.11
CA MET A 365 -0.10 2.43 9.88
C MET A 365 -0.10 2.12 11.38
N ALA A 366 -1.27 1.79 11.95
CA ALA A 366 -1.39 1.41 13.35
C ALA A 366 -0.61 0.13 13.67
N LYS A 367 -0.62 -0.86 12.76
CA LYS A 367 0.18 -2.08 12.86
C LYS A 367 1.67 -1.77 12.80
N CYS A 368 2.11 -0.95 11.84
CA CYS A 368 3.49 -0.50 11.73
C CYS A 368 3.96 0.12 13.04
N TRP A 369 3.24 1.12 13.54
CA TRP A 369 3.61 1.82 14.76
C TRP A 369 3.65 0.90 15.99
N ARG A 370 2.69 -0.02 16.11
CA ARG A 370 2.65 -1.03 17.18
C ARG A 370 3.85 -1.98 17.12
N GLU A 371 4.20 -2.49 15.94
CA GLU A 371 5.37 -3.36 15.75
C GLU A 371 6.67 -2.60 16.10
N LEU A 372 6.82 -1.35 15.66
CA LEU A 372 8.00 -0.53 16.01
C LEU A 372 8.10 -0.27 17.52
N GLY A 373 6.98 0.03 18.19
CA GLY A 373 6.95 0.20 19.65
C GLY A 373 7.31 -1.09 20.40
N GLN A 374 6.87 -2.25 19.92
CA GLN A 374 7.24 -3.55 20.49
C GLN A 374 8.74 -3.83 20.33
N LEU A 375 9.30 -3.61 19.13
CA LEU A 375 10.73 -3.79 18.87
C LEU A 375 11.58 -2.84 19.71
N TYR A 376 11.13 -1.58 19.85
CA TYR A 376 11.80 -0.61 20.72
C TYR A 376 11.82 -1.08 22.18
N ALA A 377 10.69 -1.53 22.72
CA ALA A 377 10.60 -2.03 24.08
C ALA A 377 11.49 -3.28 24.29
N GLN A 378 11.50 -4.21 23.33
CA GLN A 378 12.31 -5.42 23.39
C GLN A 378 13.82 -5.13 23.36
N GLU A 379 14.26 -4.12 22.60
CA GLU A 379 15.68 -3.78 22.45
C GLU A 379 16.19 -2.88 23.59
N PHE A 380 15.42 -1.85 23.98
CA PHE A 380 15.91 -0.77 24.85
C PHE A 380 15.32 -0.76 26.26
N VAL A 381 14.28 -1.56 26.53
CA VAL A 381 13.71 -1.69 27.88
C VAL A 381 14.00 -3.12 28.38
N PRO A 382 15.25 -3.40 28.81
CA PRO A 382 15.66 -4.71 29.27
C PRO A 382 14.91 -5.07 30.54
N SER A 383 13.75 -5.68 30.36
CA SER A 383 13.17 -6.55 31.36
C SER A 383 13.96 -7.84 31.24
N GLY A 384 14.51 -8.42 32.31
CA GLY A 384 15.21 -9.72 32.29
C GLY A 384 14.29 -10.90 31.90
N ARG A 385 13.56 -10.75 30.80
CA ARG A 385 12.54 -11.61 30.23
C ARG A 385 13.15 -12.38 29.06
N PRO A 386 12.61 -13.56 28.75
CA PRO A 386 13.00 -14.34 27.57
C PRO A 386 12.79 -13.60 26.23
N ASP A 387 11.99 -12.53 26.22
CA ASP A 387 11.64 -11.76 25.02
C ASP A 387 12.60 -10.58 24.73
N GLN A 388 13.79 -10.55 25.34
CA GLN A 388 14.77 -9.50 25.05
C GLN A 388 15.20 -9.57 23.58
N GLY A 389 15.01 -8.47 22.86
CA GLY A 389 15.36 -8.34 21.45
C GLY A 389 16.88 -8.26 21.26
N ARG A 390 17.35 -8.73 20.10
CA ARG A 390 18.75 -8.51 19.69
C ARG A 390 18.99 -7.03 19.40
N GLU A 391 20.26 -6.60 19.54
CA GLU A 391 20.68 -5.29 19.07
C GLU A 391 20.39 -5.13 17.57
N GLY A 392 19.84 -3.97 17.20
CA GLY A 392 19.43 -3.63 15.84
C GLY A 392 18.08 -4.22 15.41
N ALA A 393 17.32 -4.88 16.29
CA ALA A 393 15.99 -5.39 15.96
C ALA A 393 15.03 -4.28 15.50
N LEU A 394 15.06 -3.13 16.18
CA LEU A 394 14.27 -1.96 15.81
C LEU A 394 14.71 -1.36 14.48
N ARG A 395 16.02 -1.26 14.25
CA ARG A 395 16.58 -0.78 12.98
C ARG A 395 16.09 -1.64 11.82
N ASP A 396 16.18 -2.95 11.95
CA ASP A 396 15.79 -3.89 10.92
C ASP A 396 14.25 -3.87 10.71
N GLY A 397 13.48 -3.65 11.78
CA GLY A 397 12.04 -3.38 11.72
C GLY A 397 11.69 -2.12 10.95
N ILE A 398 12.41 -1.01 11.18
CA ILE A 398 12.22 0.23 10.43
C ILE A 398 12.56 0.02 8.95
N ILE A 399 13.67 -0.63 8.62
CA ILE A 399 14.05 -0.93 7.22
C ILE A 399 12.96 -1.75 6.52
N LYS A 400 12.43 -2.78 7.20
CA LYS A 400 11.31 -3.59 6.70
C LYS A 400 10.09 -2.72 6.38
N TRP A 401 9.69 -1.83 7.29
CA TRP A 401 8.51 -1.00 7.11
C TRP A 401 8.71 0.12 6.07
N VAL A 402 9.92 0.69 5.96
CA VAL A 402 10.29 1.61 4.88
C VAL A 402 10.14 0.94 3.51
N ALA A 403 10.59 -0.31 3.37
CA ALA A 403 10.47 -1.05 2.11
C ALA A 403 9.03 -1.51 1.80
N LYS A 404 8.19 -1.69 2.83
CA LYS A 404 6.83 -2.23 2.69
C LYS A 404 5.78 -1.15 2.45
N MET A 405 5.95 0.03 3.04
CA MET A 405 4.97 1.11 2.98
C MET A 405 5.10 1.87 1.66
N PRO A 406 3.98 2.30 1.04
CA PRO A 406 4.02 3.05 -0.20
C PRO A 406 4.58 4.46 0.00
N ASP A 407 5.02 5.08 -1.10
CA ASP A 407 5.28 6.53 -1.23
C ASP A 407 6.10 7.16 -0.10
N HIS A 408 7.13 6.49 0.40
CA HIS A 408 8.01 7.02 1.45
C HIS A 408 7.34 7.25 2.83
N VAL A 409 6.13 6.71 3.04
CA VAL A 409 5.40 6.80 4.32
C VAL A 409 6.21 6.17 5.46
N GLY A 410 6.92 5.06 5.19
CA GLY A 410 7.76 4.41 6.19
C GLY A 410 8.94 5.26 6.67
N GLU A 411 9.44 6.18 5.85
CA GLU A 411 10.50 7.13 6.27
C GLU A 411 9.97 8.12 7.30
N HIS A 412 8.75 8.61 7.11
CA HIS A 412 8.11 9.49 8.07
C HIS A 412 7.90 8.78 9.42
N MET A 413 7.58 7.48 9.41
CA MET A 413 7.55 6.67 10.63
C MET A 413 8.92 6.54 11.30
N ALA A 414 10.00 6.40 10.52
CA ALA A 414 11.37 6.37 11.03
C ALA A 414 11.76 7.70 11.70
N ILE A 415 11.42 8.84 11.07
CA ILE A 415 11.67 10.17 11.61
C ILE A 415 10.83 10.40 12.88
N LYS A 416 9.54 10.05 12.85
CA LYS A 416 8.65 10.12 14.01
C LYS A 416 9.22 9.38 15.22
N ALA A 417 9.87 8.24 15.00
CA ALA A 417 10.47 7.44 16.06
C ALA A 417 11.49 8.23 16.91
N MET A 418 12.24 9.16 16.32
CA MET A 418 13.18 10.04 17.08
C MET A 418 12.48 10.93 18.11
N PHE A 419 11.23 11.32 17.85
CA PHE A 419 10.47 12.21 18.74
C PHE A 419 9.66 11.45 19.80
N GLU A 420 9.37 10.17 19.55
CA GLU A 420 8.49 9.36 20.40
C GLU A 420 9.26 8.32 21.22
N PHE A 421 10.47 7.94 20.78
CA PHE A 421 11.29 6.94 21.43
C PHE A 421 12.57 7.56 22.00
N GLU A 422 12.67 7.61 23.33
CA GLU A 422 13.73 8.30 24.08
C GLU A 422 15.16 7.91 23.67
N LYS A 423 15.41 6.66 23.30
CA LYS A 423 16.75 6.19 22.90
C LYS A 423 17.08 6.40 21.43
N ILE A 424 16.16 6.95 20.64
CA ILE A 424 16.41 7.28 19.23
C ILE A 424 16.81 8.74 19.14
N ASP A 425 18.09 8.99 18.90
CA ASP A 425 18.66 10.32 18.69
C ASP A 425 19.13 10.53 17.24
N ALA A 426 19.68 11.72 16.98
CA ALA A 426 20.23 12.07 15.67
C ALA A 426 21.38 11.13 15.23
N ALA A 427 22.18 10.63 16.18
CA ALA A 427 23.27 9.71 15.89
C ALA A 427 22.73 8.33 15.49
N TRP A 428 21.67 7.86 16.13
CA TRP A 428 20.96 6.64 15.80
C TRP A 428 20.34 6.73 14.39
N LEU A 429 19.63 7.82 14.08
CA LEU A 429 19.06 8.03 12.74
C LEU A 429 20.14 8.07 11.66
N ARG A 430 21.32 8.66 11.93
CA ARG A 430 22.44 8.63 10.98
C ARG A 430 22.93 7.21 10.71
N LYS A 431 23.05 6.37 11.75
CA LYS A 431 23.43 4.95 11.60
C LYS A 431 22.36 4.18 10.80
N LEU A 432 21.08 4.45 11.06
CA LEU A 432 19.97 3.90 10.28
C LEU A 432 20.09 4.32 8.81
N LEU A 433 20.30 5.60 8.53
CA LEU A 433 20.44 6.15 7.18
C LEU A 433 21.57 5.42 6.40
N GLY A 434 22.67 5.09 7.08
CA GLY A 434 23.77 4.29 6.51
C GLY A 434 23.37 2.89 6.02
N SER A 435 22.22 2.36 6.44
CA SER A 435 21.71 1.06 6.03
C SER A 435 20.97 1.08 4.67
N PHE A 436 20.64 2.26 4.15
CA PHE A 436 19.87 2.42 2.89
C PHE A 436 20.73 2.67 1.65
N GLY A 437 22.06 2.79 1.79
CA GLY A 437 22.96 3.01 0.66
C GLY A 437 24.40 3.26 1.09
N ARG A 438 25.35 3.06 0.17
CA ARG A 438 26.78 3.26 0.41
C ARG A 438 27.18 4.73 0.25
N THR A 439 26.53 5.42 -0.68
CA THR A 439 26.76 6.85 -0.97
C THR A 439 25.56 7.71 -0.61
N ASP A 440 25.77 9.01 -0.40
CA ASP A 440 24.67 9.94 -0.08
C ASP A 440 23.67 10.09 -1.22
N SER A 441 24.12 9.97 -2.46
CA SER A 441 23.25 9.98 -3.65
C SER A 441 22.33 8.75 -3.68
N GLU A 442 22.87 7.56 -3.40
CA GLU A 442 22.07 6.34 -3.27
C GLU A 442 21.05 6.47 -2.14
N ARG A 443 21.48 6.95 -0.98
CA ARG A 443 20.61 7.15 0.18
C ARG A 443 19.47 8.11 -0.11
N ARG A 444 19.75 9.29 -0.69
CA ARG A 444 18.71 10.25 -1.09
C ARG A 444 17.74 9.70 -2.13
N ARG A 445 18.18 8.79 -2.99
CA ARG A 445 17.30 8.14 -3.97
C ARG A 445 16.33 7.15 -3.33
N VAL A 446 16.76 6.42 -2.30
CA VAL A 446 15.96 5.39 -1.63
C VAL A 446 15.09 5.99 -0.53
N VAL A 447 15.68 6.88 0.29
CA VAL A 447 15.05 7.51 1.44
C VAL A 447 15.24 9.04 1.45
N PRO A 448 14.65 9.79 0.50
CA PRO A 448 14.85 11.22 0.35
C PRO A 448 14.48 12.02 1.61
N TYR A 449 13.34 11.76 2.23
CA TYR A 449 12.88 12.54 3.39
C TYR A 449 13.73 12.29 4.62
N LEU A 450 14.11 11.02 4.87
CA LEU A 450 14.99 10.70 5.98
C LEU A 450 16.39 11.29 5.76
N ALA A 451 16.91 11.25 4.54
CA ALA A 451 18.21 11.81 4.21
C ALA A 451 18.24 13.34 4.42
N ASP A 452 17.22 14.05 3.93
CA ASP A 452 17.13 15.49 4.05
C ASP A 452 16.85 15.93 5.49
N PHE A 453 16.07 15.17 6.25
CA PHE A 453 15.86 15.43 7.67
C PHE A 453 17.13 15.25 8.49
N VAL A 454 17.86 14.14 8.30
CA VAL A 454 19.13 13.90 9.02
C VAL A 454 20.17 14.97 8.68
N ALA A 455 20.18 15.49 7.45
CA ALA A 455 21.05 16.59 7.06
C ALA A 455 20.71 17.92 7.78
N GLN A 456 19.48 18.11 8.24
CA GLN A 456 19.05 19.31 8.97
C GLN A 456 19.37 19.26 10.48
N LEU A 457 19.68 18.08 11.02
CA LEU A 457 20.03 17.92 12.43
C LEU A 457 21.46 18.43 12.76
N TYR A 458 22.20 18.88 11.76
CA TYR A 458 23.60 19.33 11.82
C TYR A 458 23.77 20.60 10.99
#